data_AF-A0A1B6D002-F1
#
_entry.id   AF-A0A1B6D002-F1
#
_cell.length_a   1.000
_cell.length_b   1.000
_cell.length_c   1.000
_cell.angle_alpha   90.00
_cell.angle_beta   90.00
_cell.angle_gamma   90.00
#
_symmetry.space_group_name_H-M   'P 1'
#
loop_
_entity.id
_entity.type
_entity.pdbx_description
1 polymer ?
#
loop_
_entity_poly.entity_id
_entity_poly.type
_entity_poly.pdbx_seq_one_letter_code
_entity_poly.pdbx_strand_id
1 'polypeptide(L)'
;MWTIVMLGGGHFAAAVFNGMEPILHKTFHSYTVRAKQGGSQSSKDNKGSHSKSAGASLRRYNEEALTQHIQEILSTWSAEVTACQLIFVRAVGPFNRSVLFGGKTPPLNKHDARLRSVPFPTRRATFSEVKRVHSILATVTVYESYDNFLNCFTTPKKVKPEIDSGKAQCERTDSSKKGIDRAKSRESPNRSLPDIVKALASCRTSESDSIEGAPVKDHVMMYNDVDTDLVSRLQEFEDTAPKKIKKKKKKKETPPIKNLPPEIISFNKKVYFACECGDKELLNISLSEASSSLTQENIMEALDQVNPEGLTLLQSAAGHNFKDIVWIMLEHGANLIAKDSKSRTAYDFAGDKETRNIFRRFMGTFPDKYDYSKSHIPSALT
;
A
#
# COMPACT_ATOMS: atom_id res chain seq x y z
N MET A 1 2.55 38.76 -2.34
CA MET A 1 2.64 37.33 -2.01
C MET A 1 1.27 36.81 -1.57
N TRP A 2 0.88 35.62 -2.04
CA TRP A 2 -0.39 34.98 -1.70
C TRP A 2 -0.14 33.62 -1.03
N THR A 3 -0.89 33.31 0.02
CA THR A 3 -0.87 31.98 0.64
C THR A 3 -2.13 31.22 0.26
N ILE A 4 -2.00 29.96 -0.13
CA ILE A 4 -3.12 29.07 -0.40
C ILE A 4 -3.01 27.84 0.49
N VAL A 5 -4.06 27.55 1.26
CA VAL A 5 -4.14 26.40 2.17
C VAL A 5 -5.36 25.55 1.83
N MET A 6 -5.15 24.26 1.58
CA MET A 6 -6.18 23.29 1.24
C MET A 6 -6.15 22.08 2.17
N LEU A 7 -7.30 21.80 2.77
CA LEU A 7 -7.53 20.72 3.73
C LEU A 7 -8.79 19.94 3.38
N GLY A 8 -8.69 18.61 3.37
CA GLY A 8 -9.86 17.74 3.26
C GLY A 8 -9.51 16.26 3.18
N GLY A 9 -10.29 15.42 3.86
CA GLY A 9 -10.16 13.96 3.81
C GLY A 9 -8.78 13.42 4.22
N GLY A 10 -8.10 14.11 5.15
CA GLY A 10 -6.74 13.77 5.58
C GLY A 10 -5.64 14.23 4.63
N HIS A 11 -5.96 15.03 3.61
CA HIS A 11 -4.99 15.70 2.77
C HIS A 11 -4.75 17.12 3.22
N PHE A 12 -3.48 17.50 3.24
CA PHE A 12 -3.03 18.86 3.40
C PHE A 12 -2.16 19.25 2.22
N ALA A 13 -2.44 20.41 1.65
CA ALA A 13 -1.55 21.08 0.72
C ALA A 13 -1.57 22.57 1.00
N ALA A 14 -0.40 23.16 1.22
CA ALA A 14 -0.25 24.60 1.37
C ALA A 14 0.93 25.09 0.54
N ALA A 15 0.82 26.30 0.02
CA ALA A 15 1.92 26.99 -0.64
C ALA A 15 1.82 28.51 -0.51
N VAL A 16 2.98 29.15 -0.47
CA VAL A 16 3.17 30.61 -0.52
C VAL A 16 3.74 30.95 -1.89
N PHE A 17 3.08 31.87 -2.59
CA PHE A 17 3.44 32.30 -3.94
C PHE A 17 3.90 33.75 -3.94
N ASN A 18 4.92 34.03 -4.74
CA ASN A 18 5.31 35.37 -5.13
C ASN A 18 5.19 35.50 -6.65
N GLY A 19 4.20 36.28 -7.11
CA GLY A 19 3.80 36.24 -8.51
C GLY A 19 3.35 34.83 -8.89
N MET A 20 3.93 34.26 -9.94
CA MET A 20 3.60 32.91 -10.42
C MET A 20 4.42 31.78 -9.78
N GLU A 21 5.47 32.12 -9.02
CA GLU A 21 6.41 31.15 -8.48
C GLU A 21 6.08 30.77 -7.04
N PRO A 22 6.04 29.47 -6.70
CA PRO A 22 5.88 29.01 -5.32
C PRO A 22 7.23 29.12 -4.58
N ILE A 23 7.29 29.98 -3.56
CA ILE A 23 8.47 30.11 -2.69
C ILE A 23 8.51 28.94 -1.69
N LEU A 24 7.39 28.71 -1.00
CA LEU A 24 7.25 27.65 -0.02
C LEU A 24 6.09 26.76 -0.40
N HIS A 25 6.25 25.46 -0.27
CA HIS A 25 5.16 24.52 -0.43
C HIS A 25 5.37 23.27 0.43
N LYS A 26 4.26 22.72 0.92
CA LYS A 26 4.26 21.48 1.68
C LYS A 26 2.96 20.74 1.42
N THR A 27 3.09 19.45 1.19
CA THR A 27 1.94 18.55 1.01
C THR A 27 2.20 17.26 1.75
N PHE A 28 1.17 16.72 2.40
CA PHE A 28 1.22 15.39 2.99
C PHE A 28 -0.18 14.82 3.16
N HIS A 29 -0.23 13.54 3.48
CA HIS A 29 -1.48 12.80 3.67
C HIS A 29 -1.41 11.93 4.91
N SER A 30 -2.47 11.98 5.71
CA SER A 30 -2.72 11.07 6.82
C SER A 30 -4.04 10.33 6.61
N TYR A 31 -4.06 9.04 6.93
CA TYR A 31 -5.28 8.23 6.83
C TYR A 31 -6.22 8.52 8.00
N THR A 32 -7.19 9.41 7.77
CA THR A 32 -8.18 9.86 8.79
C THR A 32 -9.62 9.41 8.48
N VAL A 33 -9.93 9.08 7.22
CA VAL A 33 -11.31 8.79 6.78
C VAL A 33 -11.67 7.30 6.96
N ARG A 34 -12.94 7.00 7.27
CA ARG A 34 -13.47 5.62 7.37
C ARG A 34 -13.73 5.03 5.97
N ALA A 35 -13.24 3.81 5.72
CA ALA A 35 -13.27 3.17 4.41
C ALA A 35 -14.68 2.78 3.87
N LYS A 36 -15.66 2.47 4.74
CA LYS A 36 -16.97 1.91 4.32
C LYS A 36 -18.12 2.92 4.18
N GLN A 37 -18.07 4.08 4.83
CA GLN A 37 -19.17 5.06 4.82
C GLN A 37 -18.76 6.47 4.37
N GLY A 38 -17.46 6.75 4.23
CA GLY A 38 -16.98 8.12 4.10
C GLY A 38 -17.21 8.93 5.40
N GLY A 39 -16.36 9.92 5.66
CA GLY A 39 -16.45 10.76 6.85
C GLY A 39 -15.31 10.57 7.85
N SER A 40 -14.99 11.65 8.56
CA SER A 40 -13.94 11.69 9.59
C SER A 40 -14.35 10.91 10.84
N GLN A 41 -13.36 10.43 11.60
CA GLN A 41 -13.60 9.72 12.85
C GLN A 41 -14.23 10.65 13.89
N SER A 42 -13.73 11.88 14.00
CA SER A 42 -14.32 12.96 14.81
C SER A 42 -15.83 13.16 14.60
N SER A 43 -16.31 13.14 13.36
CA SER A 43 -17.74 13.31 13.08
C SER A 43 -18.59 12.15 13.61
N LYS A 44 -18.07 10.91 13.59
CA LYS A 44 -18.78 9.74 14.13
C LYS A 44 -18.76 9.72 15.65
N ASP A 45 -17.62 10.10 16.23
CA ASP A 45 -17.42 10.19 17.67
C ASP A 45 -18.38 11.22 18.30
N ASN A 46 -18.57 12.38 17.67
CA ASN A 46 -19.54 13.40 18.10
C ASN A 46 -21.01 12.94 18.03
N LYS A 47 -21.33 11.84 17.34
CA LYS A 47 -22.69 11.26 17.27
C LYS A 47 -22.97 10.26 18.41
N GLY A 48 -22.14 10.23 19.45
CA GLY A 48 -22.45 9.56 20.72
C GLY A 48 -21.98 8.11 20.88
N SER A 49 -21.32 7.52 19.88
CA SER A 49 -20.78 6.16 19.98
C SER A 49 -19.28 6.15 19.67
N HIS A 50 -18.47 6.26 20.72
CA HIS A 50 -17.02 6.10 20.62
C HIS A 50 -16.66 4.61 20.53
N SER A 51 -16.47 4.11 19.31
CA SER A 51 -15.90 2.77 19.13
C SER A 51 -14.47 2.73 19.69
N LYS A 52 -14.16 1.74 20.55
CA LYS A 52 -12.82 1.53 21.13
C LYS A 52 -11.94 0.59 20.31
N SER A 53 -12.30 0.33 19.05
CA SER A 53 -11.53 -0.59 18.19
C SER A 53 -10.16 -0.02 17.84
N ALA A 54 -9.18 -0.89 17.59
CA ALA A 54 -7.83 -0.48 17.20
C ALA A 54 -7.82 0.48 15.98
N GLY A 55 -8.69 0.23 15.00
CA GLY A 55 -8.82 1.09 13.82
C GLY A 55 -9.46 2.45 14.11
N ALA A 56 -10.28 2.59 15.16
CA ALA A 56 -10.82 3.89 15.57
C ALA A 56 -9.76 4.70 16.33
N SER A 57 -9.04 4.07 17.26
CA SER A 57 -7.93 4.71 18.00
C SER A 57 -6.81 5.19 17.06
N LEU A 58 -6.45 4.39 16.04
CA LEU A 58 -5.45 4.78 15.06
C LEU A 58 -5.88 6.01 14.25
N ARG A 59 -7.17 6.11 13.87
CA ARG A 59 -7.67 7.29 13.15
C ARG A 59 -7.70 8.54 14.02
N ARG A 60 -8.04 8.42 15.32
CA ARG A 60 -7.95 9.55 16.28
C ARG A 60 -6.52 10.06 16.39
N TYR A 61 -5.58 9.14 16.61
CA TYR A 61 -4.16 9.47 16.64
C TYR A 61 -3.70 10.15 15.35
N ASN A 62 -4.11 9.63 14.18
CA ASN A 62 -3.77 10.24 12.89
C ASN A 62 -4.43 11.62 12.70
N GLU A 63 -5.65 11.84 13.20
CA GLU A 63 -6.33 13.14 13.18
C GLU A 63 -5.62 14.16 14.09
N GLU A 64 -5.19 13.74 15.28
CA GLU A 64 -4.42 14.55 16.22
C GLU A 64 -3.03 14.89 15.66
N ALA A 65 -2.29 13.89 15.15
CA ALA A 65 -0.98 14.09 14.54
C ALA A 65 -1.05 14.98 13.28
N LEU A 66 -2.09 14.83 12.47
CA LEU A 66 -2.35 15.71 11.33
C LEU A 66 -2.55 17.16 11.81
N THR A 67 -3.33 17.37 12.87
CA THR A 67 -3.59 18.69 13.45
C THR A 67 -2.30 19.33 13.95
N GLN A 68 -1.50 18.60 14.72
CA GLN A 68 -0.22 19.07 15.25
C GLN A 68 0.74 19.47 14.13
N HIS A 69 0.91 18.62 13.12
CA HIS A 69 1.84 18.88 12.02
C HIS A 69 1.40 20.07 11.17
N ILE A 70 0.10 20.28 10.96
CA ILE A 70 -0.41 21.48 10.26
C ILE A 70 -0.11 22.75 11.07
N GLN A 71 -0.36 22.72 12.38
CA GLN A 71 -0.12 23.86 13.26
C GLN A 71 1.38 24.21 13.33
N GLU A 72 2.23 23.21 13.39
CA GLU A 72 3.69 23.37 13.33
C GLU A 72 4.13 24.05 12.04
N ILE A 73 3.69 23.54 10.87
CA ILE A 73 4.03 24.13 9.57
C ILE A 73 3.57 25.58 9.47
N LEU A 74 2.34 25.89 9.89
CA LEU A 74 1.82 27.26 9.85
C LEU A 74 2.52 28.17 10.86
N SER A 75 2.99 27.63 11.99
CA SER A 75 3.83 28.37 12.94
C SER A 75 5.20 28.69 12.34
N THR A 76 5.84 27.73 11.67
CA THR A 76 7.12 27.95 10.96
C THR A 76 6.95 28.97 9.83
N TRP A 77 5.82 28.96 9.14
CA TRP A 77 5.55 29.88 8.02
C TRP A 77 4.93 31.21 8.46
N SER A 78 4.79 31.46 9.75
CA SER A 78 4.08 32.63 10.29
C SER A 78 4.60 33.97 9.75
N ALA A 79 5.91 34.13 9.59
CA ALA A 79 6.53 35.32 9.00
C ALA A 79 6.07 35.56 7.56
N GLU A 80 6.16 34.53 6.71
CA GLU A 80 5.77 34.59 5.30
C GLU A 80 4.26 34.77 5.11
N VAL A 81 3.45 34.09 5.94
CA VAL A 81 2.00 34.24 5.94
C VAL A 81 1.59 35.66 6.36
N THR A 82 2.32 36.27 7.29
CA THR A 82 2.05 37.65 7.73
C THR A 82 2.43 38.66 6.63
N ALA A 83 3.45 38.39 5.83
CA ALA A 83 3.82 39.22 4.69
C ALA A 83 2.88 39.07 3.47
N CYS A 84 1.98 38.08 3.48
CA CYS A 84 1.04 37.88 2.38
C CYS A 84 -0.09 38.91 2.36
N GLN A 85 -0.51 39.30 1.16
CA GLN A 85 -1.63 40.21 0.92
C GLN A 85 -2.98 39.50 1.01
N LEU A 86 -3.04 38.25 0.53
CA LEU A 86 -4.23 37.43 0.50
C LEU A 86 -3.92 36.02 0.98
N ILE A 87 -4.87 35.45 1.74
CA ILE A 87 -4.79 34.08 2.26
C ILE A 87 -6.05 33.34 1.82
N PHE A 88 -5.90 32.44 0.85
CA PHE A 88 -6.99 31.62 0.36
C PHE A 88 -7.04 30.29 1.11
N VAL A 89 -8.19 30.00 1.72
CA VAL A 89 -8.39 28.80 2.53
C VAL A 89 -9.55 27.97 1.99
N ARG A 90 -9.26 26.70 1.75
CA ARG A 90 -10.26 25.65 1.60
C ARG A 90 -10.10 24.66 2.74
N ALA A 91 -11.09 24.63 3.64
CA ALA A 91 -11.18 23.62 4.68
C ALA A 91 -12.57 22.96 4.64
N VAL A 92 -12.63 21.71 4.19
CA VAL A 92 -13.91 21.00 3.98
C VAL A 92 -14.45 20.47 5.31
N GLY A 93 -15.59 20.99 5.76
CA GLY A 93 -16.29 20.54 6.96
C GLY A 93 -15.74 21.11 8.28
N PRO A 94 -16.48 20.97 9.40
CA PRO A 94 -16.18 21.64 10.66
C PRO A 94 -14.82 21.28 11.25
N PHE A 95 -14.44 20.00 11.20
CA PHE A 95 -13.16 19.51 11.73
C PHE A 95 -11.95 20.19 11.07
N ASN A 96 -11.90 20.24 9.74
CA ASN A 96 -10.77 20.86 9.05
C ASN A 96 -10.72 22.38 9.29
N ARG A 97 -11.88 23.02 9.51
CA ARG A 97 -11.93 24.44 9.90
C ARG A 97 -11.42 24.65 11.32
N SER A 98 -11.73 23.75 12.26
CA SER A 98 -11.21 23.85 13.64
C SER A 98 -9.70 23.62 13.72
N VAL A 99 -9.09 22.88 12.78
CA VAL A 99 -7.62 22.74 12.72
C VAL A 99 -6.93 24.08 12.45
N LEU A 100 -7.53 24.94 11.61
CA LEU A 100 -6.96 26.24 11.25
C LEU A 100 -7.36 27.38 12.19
N PHE A 101 -8.60 27.37 12.67
CA PHE A 101 -9.20 28.51 13.38
C PHE A 101 -9.62 28.19 14.82
N GLY A 102 -9.43 26.94 15.27
CA GLY A 102 -9.83 26.47 16.59
C GLY A 102 -8.65 25.93 17.41
N GLY A 103 -8.94 25.56 18.65
CA GLY A 103 -7.92 25.13 19.63
C GLY A 103 -7.44 26.28 20.52
N LYS A 104 -6.52 25.97 21.44
CA LYS A 104 -5.96 26.94 22.40
C LYS A 104 -5.07 27.98 21.72
N THR A 105 -4.40 27.60 20.63
CA THR A 105 -3.50 28.45 19.83
C THR A 105 -3.80 28.26 18.35
N PRO A 106 -4.79 28.99 17.79
CA PRO A 106 -5.15 28.87 16.39
C PRO A 106 -4.02 29.43 15.49
N PRO A 107 -3.60 28.70 14.44
CA PRO A 107 -2.54 29.17 13.55
C PRO A 107 -2.96 30.35 12.65
N LEU A 108 -4.26 30.53 12.42
CA LEU A 108 -4.80 31.65 11.65
C LEU A 108 -5.94 32.32 12.40
N ASN A 109 -6.02 33.65 12.29
CA ASN A 109 -7.12 34.42 12.86
C ASN A 109 -8.37 34.35 11.99
N LYS A 110 -9.50 33.98 12.57
CA LYS A 110 -10.79 33.87 11.86
C LYS A 110 -11.28 35.21 11.30
N HIS A 111 -10.93 36.31 11.96
CA HIS A 111 -11.34 37.68 11.59
C HIS A 111 -10.28 38.43 10.78
N ASP A 112 -9.26 37.74 10.25
CA ASP A 112 -8.27 38.38 9.37
C ASP A 112 -8.94 38.81 8.06
N ALA A 113 -8.84 40.11 7.74
CA ALA A 113 -9.44 40.70 6.54
C ALA A 113 -8.88 40.14 5.23
N ARG A 114 -7.67 39.57 5.26
CA ARG A 114 -6.99 38.96 4.10
C ARG A 114 -7.50 37.55 3.79
N LEU A 115 -8.25 36.96 4.71
CA LEU A 115 -8.74 35.59 4.58
C LEU A 115 -9.90 35.52 3.58
N ARG A 116 -9.77 34.63 2.60
CA ARG A 116 -10.78 34.39 1.57
C ARG A 116 -10.99 32.89 1.38
N SER A 117 -12.20 32.49 1.03
CA SER A 117 -12.44 31.12 0.60
C SER A 117 -12.19 30.98 -0.91
N VAL A 118 -11.80 29.80 -1.36
CA VAL A 118 -11.66 29.53 -2.79
C VAL A 118 -13.05 29.51 -3.43
N PRO A 119 -13.38 30.42 -4.37
CA PRO A 119 -14.75 30.66 -4.83
C PRO A 119 -15.22 29.68 -5.92
N PHE A 120 -14.50 28.59 -6.16
CA PHE A 120 -14.83 27.60 -7.18
C PHE A 120 -14.54 26.17 -6.71
N PRO A 121 -15.12 25.16 -7.36
CA PRO A 121 -14.86 23.76 -7.04
C PRO A 121 -13.38 23.40 -7.20
N THR A 122 -12.82 22.78 -6.16
CA THR A 122 -11.46 22.26 -6.20
C THR A 122 -11.42 20.75 -6.01
N ARG A 123 -10.35 20.14 -6.52
CA ARG A 123 -10.04 18.72 -6.43
C ARG A 123 -9.38 18.40 -5.08
N ARG A 124 -8.86 17.17 -4.97
CA ARG A 124 -8.08 16.70 -3.81
C ARG A 124 -6.90 17.62 -3.56
N ALA A 125 -6.62 17.94 -2.29
CA ALA A 125 -5.50 18.80 -1.92
C ALA A 125 -4.17 18.13 -2.27
N THR A 126 -3.55 18.59 -3.36
CA THR A 126 -2.22 18.21 -3.84
C THR A 126 -1.50 19.47 -4.29
N PHE A 127 -0.18 19.40 -4.48
CA PHE A 127 0.58 20.57 -4.91
C PHE A 127 0.16 21.06 -6.31
N SER A 128 -0.06 20.13 -7.24
CA SER A 128 -0.57 20.45 -8.58
C SER A 128 -1.93 21.16 -8.52
N GLU A 129 -2.78 20.78 -7.57
CA GLU A 129 -4.07 21.43 -7.39
C GLU A 129 -3.91 22.84 -6.79
N VAL A 130 -3.01 23.03 -5.82
CA VAL A 130 -2.72 24.37 -5.27
C VAL A 130 -2.16 25.29 -6.35
N LYS A 131 -1.26 24.80 -7.21
CA LYS A 131 -0.77 25.54 -8.39
C LYS A 131 -1.92 25.91 -9.34
N ARG A 132 -2.79 24.96 -9.68
CA ARG A 132 -3.96 25.20 -10.54
C ARG A 132 -4.89 26.26 -9.95
N VAL A 133 -5.17 26.18 -8.64
CA VAL A 133 -6.00 27.16 -7.93
C VAL A 133 -5.36 28.54 -7.98
N HIS A 134 -4.05 28.63 -7.73
CA HIS A 134 -3.30 29.89 -7.85
C HIS A 134 -3.41 30.48 -9.26
N SER A 135 -3.13 29.68 -10.30
CA SER A 135 -3.21 30.14 -11.69
C SER A 135 -4.60 30.69 -12.02
N ILE A 136 -5.68 30.00 -11.63
CA ILE A 136 -7.05 30.46 -11.90
C ILE A 136 -7.38 31.75 -11.15
N LEU A 137 -6.92 31.89 -9.91
CA LEU A 137 -7.13 33.12 -9.12
C LEU A 137 -6.32 34.30 -9.68
N ALA A 138 -5.18 34.02 -10.31
CA ALA A 138 -4.30 35.03 -10.90
C ALA A 138 -4.64 35.38 -12.36
N THR A 139 -5.45 34.58 -13.05
CA THR A 139 -5.82 34.83 -14.46
C THR A 139 -7.18 35.49 -14.59
N VAL A 140 -7.25 36.53 -15.41
CA VAL A 140 -8.51 37.11 -15.88
C VAL A 140 -8.97 36.29 -17.09
N THR A 141 -10.22 35.85 -17.06
CA THR A 141 -10.85 35.11 -18.17
C THR A 141 -12.00 35.94 -18.72
N VAL A 142 -12.02 36.12 -20.04
CA VAL A 142 -13.08 36.83 -20.75
C VAL A 142 -13.98 35.79 -21.39
N TYR A 143 -15.28 35.92 -21.16
CA TYR A 143 -16.31 35.03 -21.71
C TYR A 143 -17.19 35.82 -22.67
N GLU A 144 -17.50 35.23 -23.81
CA GLU A 144 -18.35 35.86 -24.83
C GLU A 144 -19.82 35.93 -24.41
N SER A 145 -20.27 35.00 -23.56
CA SER A 145 -21.64 34.94 -23.06
C SER A 145 -21.67 34.53 -21.57
N TYR A 146 -22.69 35.01 -20.85
CA TYR A 146 -22.96 34.68 -19.46
C TYR A 146 -23.22 33.17 -19.24
N ASP A 147 -23.84 32.49 -20.22
CA ASP A 147 -24.12 31.05 -20.14
C ASP A 147 -22.82 30.22 -20.18
N ASN A 148 -21.84 30.66 -20.98
CA ASN A 148 -20.52 30.02 -21.06
C ASN A 148 -19.77 30.14 -19.74
N PHE A 149 -19.92 31.28 -19.04
CA PHE A 149 -19.36 31.48 -17.71
C PHE A 149 -19.95 30.50 -16.69
N LEU A 150 -21.29 30.35 -16.62
CA LEU A 150 -21.95 29.43 -15.68
C LEU A 150 -21.53 27.98 -15.89
N ASN A 151 -21.44 27.54 -17.15
CA ASN A 151 -21.07 26.17 -17.49
C ASN A 151 -19.66 25.77 -17.01
N CYS A 152 -18.72 26.72 -16.90
CA CYS A 152 -17.37 26.46 -16.39
C CYS A 152 -17.32 26.09 -14.90
N PHE A 153 -18.31 26.51 -14.09
CA PHE A 153 -18.33 26.27 -12.65
C PHE A 153 -19.29 25.15 -12.25
N THR A 154 -20.21 24.77 -13.12
CA THR A 154 -21.07 23.61 -12.90
C THR A 154 -20.32 22.32 -13.17
N THR A 155 -20.21 21.43 -12.18
CA THR A 155 -19.76 20.06 -12.43
C THR A 155 -20.76 19.41 -13.41
N PRO A 156 -20.31 18.78 -14.52
CA PRO A 156 -21.23 18.16 -15.45
C PRO A 156 -22.11 17.15 -14.70
N LYS A 157 -23.43 17.37 -14.70
CA LYS A 157 -24.39 16.37 -14.23
C LYS A 157 -24.18 15.15 -15.12
N LYS A 158 -23.84 14.01 -14.53
CA LYS A 158 -23.91 12.73 -15.24
C LYS A 158 -25.36 12.53 -15.66
N VAL A 159 -25.66 12.78 -16.93
CA VAL A 159 -26.92 12.40 -17.54
C VAL A 159 -26.98 10.88 -17.49
N LYS A 160 -27.93 10.33 -16.74
CA LYS A 160 -28.25 8.91 -16.82
C LYS A 160 -28.94 8.70 -18.17
N PRO A 161 -28.50 7.77 -19.03
CA PRO A 161 -29.26 7.47 -20.24
C PRO A 161 -30.64 6.94 -19.82
N GLU A 162 -31.68 7.57 -20.34
CA GLU A 162 -33.05 7.08 -20.25
C GLU A 162 -33.15 5.82 -21.08
N ILE A 163 -33.34 4.68 -20.42
CA ILE A 163 -33.76 3.44 -21.06
C ILE A 163 -35.21 3.22 -20.62
N ASP A 164 -36.04 3.11 -21.64
CA ASP A 164 -37.49 2.97 -21.62
C ASP A 164 -37.97 1.78 -20.77
N SER A 165 -39.13 1.98 -20.16
CA SER A 165 -39.74 1.10 -19.17
C SER A 165 -40.39 -0.13 -19.80
N GLY A 166 -39.67 -1.24 -19.84
CA GLY A 166 -40.23 -2.58 -20.05
C GLY A 166 -40.19 -3.40 -18.75
N LYS A 167 -41.35 -3.72 -18.18
CA LYS A 167 -41.49 -4.61 -17.01
C LYS A 167 -40.95 -6.01 -17.34
N ALA A 168 -39.78 -6.35 -16.82
CA ALA A 168 -39.37 -7.72 -16.55
C ALA A 168 -38.76 -7.74 -15.15
N GLN A 169 -39.32 -8.57 -14.27
CA GLN A 169 -38.73 -8.85 -12.96
C GLN A 169 -37.37 -9.55 -13.19
N CYS A 170 -36.28 -8.79 -13.07
CA CYS A 170 -34.95 -9.35 -12.89
C CYS A 170 -34.68 -9.47 -11.39
N GLU A 171 -34.54 -10.70 -10.94
CA GLU A 171 -33.94 -11.03 -9.65
C GLU A 171 -32.60 -10.30 -9.51
N ARG A 172 -32.40 -9.66 -8.37
CA ARG A 172 -31.12 -9.05 -8.03
C ARG A 172 -30.11 -10.16 -7.77
N THR A 173 -29.32 -10.52 -8.78
CA THR A 173 -28.05 -11.20 -8.51
C THR A 173 -27.14 -10.20 -7.81
N ASP A 174 -26.91 -10.43 -6.53
CA ASP A 174 -25.95 -9.72 -5.69
C ASP A 174 -24.54 -9.94 -6.26
N SER A 175 -24.13 -9.09 -7.22
CA SER A 175 -22.75 -9.06 -7.67
C SER A 175 -21.93 -8.45 -6.53
N SER A 176 -21.46 -9.31 -5.63
CA SER A 176 -20.52 -8.97 -4.58
C SER A 176 -19.27 -8.38 -5.24
N LYS A 177 -19.18 -7.05 -5.33
CA LYS A 177 -17.92 -6.39 -5.66
C LYS A 177 -16.97 -6.74 -4.53
N LYS A 178 -16.07 -7.71 -4.79
CA LYS A 178 -15.00 -8.09 -3.85
C LYS A 178 -14.32 -6.79 -3.42
N GLY A 179 -14.45 -6.48 -2.14
CA GLY A 179 -13.83 -5.30 -1.54
C GLY A 179 -12.33 -5.41 -1.76
N ILE A 180 -11.77 -4.43 -2.45
CA ILE A 180 -10.33 -4.33 -2.69
C ILE A 180 -9.65 -4.26 -1.30
N ASP A 181 -9.00 -5.34 -0.90
CA ASP A 181 -8.26 -5.39 0.36
C ASP A 181 -6.96 -4.60 0.19
N ARG A 182 -6.96 -3.38 0.74
CA ARG A 182 -5.83 -2.43 0.65
C ARG A 182 -4.68 -2.77 1.60
N ALA A 183 -4.81 -3.83 2.41
CA ALA A 183 -3.77 -4.24 3.35
C ALA A 183 -2.74 -5.22 2.75
N LYS A 184 -2.98 -5.75 1.54
CA LYS A 184 -2.03 -6.63 0.84
C LYS A 184 -1.01 -5.80 0.05
N SER A 185 0.27 -6.16 0.17
CA SER A 185 1.33 -5.64 -0.72
C SER A 185 0.99 -6.01 -2.15
N ARG A 186 1.09 -5.04 -3.05
CA ARG A 186 0.90 -5.26 -4.48
C ARG A 186 2.26 -5.32 -5.14
N GLU A 187 2.40 -6.20 -6.12
CA GLU A 187 3.53 -6.11 -7.01
C GLU A 187 3.52 -4.75 -7.72
N SER A 188 4.67 -4.08 -7.67
CA SER A 188 4.88 -2.84 -8.40
C SER A 188 4.62 -3.12 -9.89
N PRO A 189 3.80 -2.31 -10.58
CA PRO A 189 3.62 -2.47 -12.01
C PRO A 189 5.00 -2.48 -12.68
N ASN A 190 5.30 -3.53 -13.45
CA ASN A 190 6.59 -3.69 -14.08
C ASN A 190 6.75 -2.59 -15.14
N ARG A 191 7.44 -1.51 -14.78
CA ARG A 191 7.73 -0.39 -15.67
C ARG A 191 9.09 -0.64 -16.27
N SER A 192 9.14 -0.80 -17.59
CA SER A 192 10.41 -0.86 -18.31
C SER A 192 11.22 0.39 -17.99
N LEU A 193 12.50 0.20 -17.68
CA LEU A 193 13.43 1.29 -17.45
C LEU A 193 13.42 2.26 -18.64
N PRO A 194 13.46 3.59 -18.40
CA PRO A 194 13.59 4.57 -19.47
C PRO A 194 14.77 4.25 -20.39
N ASP A 195 14.63 4.51 -21.69
CA ASP A 195 15.61 4.07 -22.70
C ASP A 195 17.03 4.61 -22.44
N ILE A 196 17.14 5.77 -21.80
CA ILE A 196 18.42 6.35 -21.33
C ILE A 196 19.16 5.41 -20.37
N VAL A 197 18.43 4.77 -19.46
CA VAL A 197 19.01 3.86 -18.45
C VAL A 197 19.42 2.53 -19.09
N LYS A 198 18.65 2.06 -20.08
CA LYS A 198 19.03 0.89 -20.88
C LYS A 198 20.28 1.16 -21.71
N ALA A 199 20.37 2.33 -22.35
CA ALA A 199 21.51 2.74 -23.16
C ALA A 199 22.81 2.78 -22.33
N LEU A 200 22.76 3.38 -21.14
CA LEU A 200 23.90 3.43 -20.22
C LEU A 200 24.30 2.05 -19.69
N ALA A 201 23.33 1.15 -19.47
CA ALA A 201 23.61 -0.23 -19.05
C ALA A 201 24.22 -1.07 -20.17
N SER A 202 23.86 -0.83 -21.44
CA SER A 202 24.47 -1.47 -22.60
C SER A 202 25.87 -0.93 -22.95
N CYS A 203 26.28 0.20 -22.40
CA CYS A 203 27.60 0.79 -22.66
C CYS A 203 28.73 0.25 -21.77
N ARG A 204 28.52 -0.83 -21.01
CA ARG A 204 29.60 -1.49 -20.26
C ARG A 204 29.56 -2.99 -20.45
N THR A 205 30.31 -3.45 -21.46
CA THR A 205 31.38 -4.45 -21.37
C THR A 205 31.75 -4.85 -22.80
N SER A 206 33.00 -4.61 -23.20
CA SER A 206 33.89 -5.56 -23.90
C SER A 206 35.05 -4.78 -24.50
N GLU A 207 36.25 -5.22 -24.13
CA GLU A 207 37.55 -4.79 -24.63
C GLU A 207 37.73 -5.16 -26.11
N SER A 208 38.79 -4.60 -26.70
CA SER A 208 39.47 -4.90 -27.97
C SER A 208 39.12 -4.10 -29.25
N ASP A 209 40.21 -3.62 -29.84
CA ASP A 209 40.49 -3.14 -31.20
C ASP A 209 40.17 -1.69 -31.60
N SER A 210 41.24 -0.87 -31.49
CA SER A 210 41.82 0.02 -32.52
C SER A 210 40.87 0.71 -33.50
N ILE A 211 40.78 2.04 -33.43
CA ILE A 211 40.90 3.00 -34.56
C ILE A 211 40.85 4.45 -34.02
N GLU A 212 41.69 5.29 -34.63
CA GLU A 212 42.11 6.64 -34.28
C GLU A 212 41.02 7.73 -34.38
N GLY A 213 41.11 8.75 -33.50
CA GLY A 213 40.62 10.09 -33.83
C GLY A 213 39.92 10.89 -32.72
N ALA A 214 40.62 11.90 -32.19
CA ALA A 214 40.13 13.13 -31.54
C ALA A 214 40.00 13.15 -29.98
N PRO A 215 40.23 14.33 -29.36
CA PRO A 215 41.09 14.46 -28.18
C PRO A 215 40.35 14.34 -26.85
N VAL A 216 40.88 13.51 -25.96
CA VAL A 216 40.47 13.45 -24.55
C VAL A 216 41.31 14.45 -23.77
N LYS A 217 40.64 15.41 -23.10
CA LYS A 217 41.26 16.20 -22.04
C LYS A 217 41.48 15.30 -20.83
N ASP A 218 42.73 14.98 -20.56
CA ASP A 218 43.15 14.32 -19.32
C ASP A 218 42.86 15.23 -18.12
N HIS A 219 41.79 14.91 -17.38
CA HIS A 219 41.68 15.29 -15.98
C HIS A 219 41.90 14.03 -15.14
N VAL A 220 43.15 13.88 -14.72
CA VAL A 220 43.58 12.94 -13.69
C VAL A 220 42.84 13.29 -12.39
N MET A 221 41.88 12.46 -11.99
CA MET A 221 41.24 12.55 -10.68
C MET A 221 42.18 11.90 -9.65
N MET A 222 42.97 12.75 -8.97
CA MET A 222 43.76 12.36 -7.81
C MET A 222 42.82 12.01 -6.65
N TYR A 223 42.86 10.75 -6.21
CA TYR A 223 42.23 10.34 -4.96
C TYR A 223 43.09 10.83 -3.81
N ASN A 224 42.60 11.84 -3.08
CA ASN A 224 43.14 12.16 -1.77
C ASN A 224 42.42 11.27 -0.75
N ASP A 225 43.07 10.20 -0.32
CA ASP A 225 42.69 9.45 0.88
C ASP A 225 42.94 10.35 2.10
N VAL A 226 41.88 10.99 2.57
CA VAL A 226 41.83 11.57 3.92
C VAL A 226 40.68 10.89 4.65
N ASP A 227 41.03 9.86 5.41
CA ASP A 227 40.14 9.25 6.41
C ASP A 227 39.74 10.33 7.43
N THR A 228 38.56 10.89 7.22
CA THR A 228 37.91 11.73 8.24
C THR A 228 37.19 10.81 9.20
N ASP A 229 37.89 10.46 10.27
CA ASP A 229 37.39 9.72 11.42
C ASP A 229 36.26 10.51 12.11
N LEU A 230 35.03 10.29 11.65
CA LEU A 230 33.82 10.96 12.15
C LEU A 230 33.31 10.33 13.47
N VAL A 231 34.02 9.34 14.02
CA VAL A 231 33.61 8.63 15.24
C VAL A 231 34.22 9.26 16.49
N SER A 232 35.34 9.98 16.39
CA SER A 232 36.08 10.51 17.54
C SER A 232 35.61 11.87 18.09
N ARG A 233 34.55 12.49 17.51
CA ARG A 233 34.07 13.83 17.91
C ARG A 233 32.65 13.90 18.48
N LEU A 234 32.01 12.77 18.76
CA LEU A 234 30.71 12.76 19.45
C LEU A 234 30.96 12.67 20.97
N GLN A 235 30.90 13.82 21.63
CA GLN A 235 30.92 13.90 23.09
C GLN A 235 29.56 13.46 23.63
N GLU A 236 29.52 12.44 24.48
CA GLU A 236 28.31 12.00 25.17
C GLU A 236 27.81 13.12 26.09
N PHE A 237 26.61 13.65 25.80
CA PHE A 237 25.93 14.56 26.71
C PHE A 237 24.90 13.75 27.50
N GLU A 238 25.14 13.60 28.80
CA GLU A 238 24.18 13.01 29.74
C GLU A 238 23.04 14.01 30.00
N ASP A 239 21.94 13.89 29.26
CA ASP A 239 20.67 14.48 29.69
C ASP A 239 19.64 13.37 29.93
N THR A 240 19.49 13.06 31.22
CA THR A 240 18.74 11.92 31.72
C THR A 240 17.27 12.29 31.89
N ALA A 241 16.41 11.78 31.02
CA ALA A 241 14.98 11.65 31.30
C ALA A 241 14.58 10.16 31.33
N PRO A 242 13.99 9.64 32.43
CA PRO A 242 13.67 8.22 32.55
C PRO A 242 12.55 7.83 31.59
N LYS A 243 12.92 7.28 30.43
CA LYS A 243 11.99 6.60 29.53
C LYS A 243 11.55 5.30 30.19
N LYS A 244 10.34 5.27 30.76
CA LYS A 244 9.66 4.02 31.09
C LYS A 244 9.59 3.17 29.82
N ILE A 245 10.42 2.13 29.77
CA ILE A 245 10.44 1.13 28.69
C ILE A 245 9.09 0.41 28.71
N LYS A 246 8.14 0.86 27.89
CA LYS A 246 7.03 0.01 27.48
C LYS A 246 7.63 -1.10 26.63
N LYS A 247 7.50 -2.35 27.09
CA LYS A 247 7.88 -3.56 26.35
C LYS A 247 7.41 -3.42 24.90
N LYS A 248 8.35 -3.20 23.98
CA LYS A 248 8.08 -3.22 22.54
C LYS A 248 7.47 -4.58 22.24
N LYS A 249 6.26 -4.61 21.68
CA LYS A 249 5.76 -5.79 20.99
C LYS A 249 6.80 -6.13 19.93
N LYS A 250 7.36 -7.36 19.99
CA LYS A 250 8.25 -7.91 18.98
C LYS A 250 7.65 -7.63 17.59
N LYS A 251 8.38 -6.86 16.78
CA LYS A 251 8.21 -6.89 15.32
C LYS A 251 8.42 -8.36 14.94
N LYS A 252 7.48 -8.95 14.21
CA LYS A 252 7.70 -10.26 13.59
C LYS A 252 8.83 -10.04 12.58
N GLU A 253 10.04 -10.39 12.96
CA GLU A 253 11.18 -10.47 12.04
C GLU A 253 10.80 -11.52 10.99
N THR A 254 10.79 -11.10 9.72
CA THR A 254 10.88 -12.04 8.61
C THR A 254 12.20 -12.80 8.80
N PRO A 255 12.21 -14.13 8.74
CA PRO A 255 13.44 -14.89 8.91
C PRO A 255 14.47 -14.43 7.87
N PRO A 256 15.78 -14.50 8.20
CA PRO A 256 16.83 -14.21 7.24
C PRO A 256 16.62 -15.11 6.02
N ILE A 257 16.70 -14.52 4.82
CA ILE A 257 16.68 -15.26 3.56
C ILE A 257 17.85 -16.25 3.63
N LYS A 258 17.56 -17.52 3.91
CA LYS A 258 18.54 -18.60 3.78
C LYS A 258 19.02 -18.53 2.32
N ASN A 259 20.32 -18.39 2.09
CA ASN A 259 20.90 -18.48 0.75
C ASN A 259 20.71 -19.93 0.25
N LEU A 260 19.56 -20.23 -0.33
CA LEU A 260 19.26 -21.54 -0.91
C LEU A 260 20.01 -21.68 -2.25
N PRO A 261 20.52 -22.88 -2.56
CA PRO A 261 21.07 -23.18 -3.89
C PRO A 261 20.12 -22.78 -5.02
N PRO A 262 20.65 -22.29 -6.16
CA PRO A 262 19.83 -21.80 -7.28
C PRO A 262 18.90 -22.87 -7.85
N GLU A 263 19.31 -24.14 -7.81
CA GLU A 263 18.50 -25.30 -8.22
C GLU A 263 17.22 -25.43 -7.37
N ILE A 264 17.35 -25.34 -6.04
CA ILE A 264 16.21 -25.42 -5.12
C ILE A 264 15.27 -24.23 -5.32
N ILE A 265 15.81 -23.02 -5.56
CA ILE A 265 14.99 -21.84 -5.86
C ILE A 265 14.18 -22.05 -7.15
N SER A 266 14.79 -22.63 -8.19
CA SER A 266 14.12 -22.91 -9.45
C SER A 266 13.01 -23.95 -9.29
N PHE A 267 13.28 -25.01 -8.52
CA PHE A 267 12.31 -26.05 -8.20
C PHE A 267 11.12 -25.51 -7.40
N ASN A 268 11.39 -24.73 -6.34
CA ASN A 268 10.34 -24.12 -5.51
C ASN A 268 9.39 -23.24 -6.34
N LYS A 269 9.93 -22.47 -7.29
CA LYS A 269 9.12 -21.65 -8.20
C LYS A 269 8.24 -22.51 -9.12
N LYS A 270 8.78 -23.61 -9.67
CA LYS A 270 8.01 -24.56 -10.50
C LYS A 270 6.87 -25.20 -9.70
N VAL A 271 7.16 -25.70 -8.50
CA VAL A 271 6.16 -26.32 -7.60
C VAL A 271 5.08 -25.32 -7.21
N TYR A 272 5.46 -24.11 -6.79
CA TYR A 272 4.51 -23.05 -6.47
C TYR A 272 3.58 -22.74 -7.66
N PHE A 273 4.15 -22.56 -8.85
CA PHE A 273 3.38 -22.25 -10.06
C PHE A 273 2.42 -23.37 -10.43
N ALA A 274 2.86 -24.64 -10.39
CA ALA A 274 2.01 -25.80 -10.68
C ALA A 274 0.80 -25.86 -9.71
N CYS A 275 1.02 -25.54 -8.43
CA CYS A 275 -0.02 -25.58 -7.40
C CYS A 275 -1.02 -24.44 -7.49
N GLU A 276 -0.57 -23.23 -7.85
CA GLU A 276 -1.47 -22.08 -8.09
C GLU A 276 -2.27 -22.23 -9.38
N CYS A 277 -1.68 -22.81 -10.43
CA CYS A 277 -2.35 -23.01 -11.72
C CYS A 277 -3.24 -24.25 -11.78
N GLY A 278 -3.14 -25.18 -10.82
CA GLY A 278 -3.91 -26.42 -10.88
C GLY A 278 -3.35 -27.46 -11.85
N ASP A 279 -2.11 -27.29 -12.30
CA ASP A 279 -1.48 -28.18 -13.30
C ASP A 279 -0.81 -29.39 -12.63
N LYS A 280 -1.51 -30.52 -12.69
CA LYS A 280 -1.03 -31.79 -12.12
C LYS A 280 0.14 -32.41 -12.90
N GLU A 281 0.21 -32.19 -14.22
CA GLU A 281 1.26 -32.78 -15.04
C GLU A 281 2.59 -32.08 -14.75
N LEU A 282 2.56 -30.74 -14.72
CA LEU A 282 3.73 -29.94 -14.36
C LEU A 282 4.25 -30.25 -12.96
N LEU A 283 3.35 -30.48 -11.99
CA LEU A 283 3.72 -30.85 -10.63
C LEU A 283 4.42 -32.21 -10.59
N ASN A 284 3.87 -33.23 -11.26
CA ASN A 284 4.47 -34.56 -11.33
C ASN A 284 5.83 -34.55 -12.04
N ILE A 285 5.95 -33.82 -13.16
CA ILE A 285 7.23 -33.66 -13.86
C ILE A 285 8.25 -33.04 -12.91
N SER A 286 7.89 -31.93 -12.25
CA SER A 286 8.79 -31.22 -11.32
C SER A 286 9.20 -32.10 -10.14
N LEU A 287 8.28 -32.87 -9.56
CA LEU A 287 8.57 -33.79 -8.44
C LEU A 287 9.41 -34.99 -8.88
N SER A 288 9.19 -35.52 -10.09
CA SER A 288 9.98 -36.62 -10.65
C SER A 288 11.42 -36.19 -10.98
N GLU A 289 11.59 -35.00 -11.57
CA GLU A 289 12.89 -34.37 -11.80
C GLU A 289 13.62 -34.17 -10.46
N ALA A 290 12.92 -33.63 -9.46
CA ALA A 290 13.49 -33.40 -8.14
C ALA A 290 13.84 -34.69 -7.41
N SER A 291 13.07 -35.77 -7.58
CA SER A 291 13.36 -37.07 -6.95
C SER A 291 14.69 -37.67 -7.43
N SER A 292 15.19 -37.27 -8.60
CA SER A 292 16.50 -37.71 -9.11
C SER A 292 17.68 -36.90 -8.58
N SER A 293 17.45 -35.66 -8.14
CA SER A 293 18.50 -34.67 -7.87
C SER A 293 18.51 -34.10 -6.45
N LEU A 294 17.38 -34.14 -5.73
CA LEU A 294 17.21 -33.55 -4.41
C LEU A 294 16.85 -34.63 -3.38
N THR A 295 17.22 -34.40 -2.11
CA THR A 295 16.81 -35.24 -1.00
C THR A 295 15.31 -35.09 -0.70
N GLN A 296 14.70 -36.13 -0.14
CA GLN A 296 13.28 -36.13 0.26
C GLN A 296 12.94 -34.97 1.22
N GLU A 297 13.89 -34.59 2.09
CA GLU A 297 13.75 -33.45 3.00
C GLU A 297 13.59 -32.11 2.26
N ASN A 298 14.34 -31.91 1.18
CA ASN A 298 14.24 -30.68 0.36
C ASN A 298 12.89 -30.60 -0.36
N ILE A 299 12.36 -31.75 -0.80
CA ILE A 299 11.03 -31.84 -1.43
C ILE A 299 9.95 -31.49 -0.41
N MET A 300 10.06 -32.01 0.81
CA MET A 300 9.14 -31.69 1.91
C MET A 300 9.20 -30.21 2.29
N GLU A 301 10.41 -29.63 2.43
CA GLU A 301 10.57 -28.19 2.73
C GLU A 301 10.00 -27.31 1.61
N ALA A 302 10.07 -27.75 0.35
CA ALA A 302 9.46 -27.05 -0.79
C ALA A 302 7.93 -27.07 -0.76
N LEU A 303 7.33 -28.20 -0.39
CA LEU A 303 5.87 -28.35 -0.28
C LEU A 303 5.28 -27.62 0.94
N ASP A 304 6.07 -27.45 1.99
CA ASP A 304 5.69 -26.74 3.21
C ASP A 304 5.87 -25.22 3.12
N GLN A 305 6.21 -24.69 1.95
CA GLN A 305 6.32 -23.25 1.75
C GLN A 305 4.98 -22.54 1.97
N VAL A 306 5.12 -21.27 2.36
CA VAL A 306 3.97 -20.40 2.61
C VAL A 306 3.84 -19.37 1.49
N ASN A 307 2.63 -19.25 0.98
CA ASN A 307 2.25 -18.26 -0.02
C ASN A 307 2.29 -16.84 0.59
N PRO A 308 2.24 -15.77 -0.23
CA PRO A 308 2.18 -14.38 0.27
C PRO A 308 1.01 -14.11 1.23
N GLU A 309 -0.03 -14.94 1.21
CA GLU A 309 -1.17 -14.87 2.14
C GLU A 309 -0.90 -15.54 3.51
N GLY A 310 0.26 -16.19 3.68
CA GLY A 310 0.65 -16.92 4.88
C GLY A 310 0.05 -18.33 4.98
N LEU A 311 -0.48 -18.88 3.88
CA LEU A 311 -1.06 -20.22 3.79
C LEU A 311 -0.03 -21.19 3.22
N THR A 312 -0.05 -22.45 3.67
CA THR A 312 0.80 -23.48 3.05
C THR A 312 0.31 -23.80 1.63
N LEU A 313 1.19 -24.29 0.75
CA LEU A 313 0.78 -24.68 -0.61
C LEU A 313 -0.38 -25.69 -0.58
N LEU A 314 -0.37 -26.65 0.35
CA LEU A 314 -1.45 -27.62 0.53
C LEU A 314 -2.78 -26.96 0.92
N GLN A 315 -2.77 -25.93 1.78
CA GLN A 315 -3.97 -25.15 2.11
C GLN A 315 -4.50 -24.35 0.91
N SER A 316 -3.59 -23.79 0.09
CA SER A 316 -3.97 -23.09 -1.15
C SER A 316 -4.62 -24.06 -2.15
N ALA A 317 -4.00 -25.22 -2.40
CA ALA A 317 -4.55 -26.24 -3.31
C ALA A 317 -5.92 -26.76 -2.84
N ALA A 318 -6.09 -26.97 -1.54
CA ALA A 318 -7.38 -27.35 -0.96
C ALA A 318 -8.44 -26.25 -1.14
N GLY A 319 -8.08 -24.98 -0.94
CA GLY A 319 -8.97 -23.82 -1.12
C GLY A 319 -9.42 -23.60 -2.57
N HIS A 320 -8.57 -23.95 -3.54
CA HIS A 320 -8.90 -23.92 -4.97
C HIS A 320 -9.60 -25.21 -5.46
N ASN A 321 -9.84 -26.18 -4.56
CA ASN A 321 -10.46 -27.47 -4.86
C ASN A 321 -9.68 -28.34 -5.88
N PHE A 322 -8.34 -28.22 -5.92
CA PHE A 322 -7.49 -29.02 -6.81
C PHE A 322 -7.24 -30.42 -6.24
N LYS A 323 -8.25 -31.29 -6.34
CA LYS A 323 -8.24 -32.66 -5.78
C LYS A 323 -7.03 -33.51 -6.16
N ASP A 324 -6.61 -33.47 -7.43
CA ASP A 324 -5.47 -34.26 -7.94
C ASP A 324 -4.16 -33.76 -7.33
N ILE A 325 -3.97 -32.43 -7.23
CA ILE A 325 -2.78 -31.82 -6.62
C ILE A 325 -2.71 -32.14 -5.13
N VAL A 326 -3.84 -32.04 -4.42
CA VAL A 326 -3.90 -32.38 -3.00
C VAL A 326 -3.46 -33.82 -2.75
N TRP A 327 -3.88 -34.77 -3.60
CA TRP A 327 -3.42 -36.16 -3.50
C TRP A 327 -1.91 -36.29 -3.71
N ILE A 328 -1.38 -35.71 -4.80
CA ILE A 328 0.05 -35.76 -5.14
C ILE A 328 0.90 -35.16 -4.00
N MET A 329 0.49 -34.03 -3.44
CA MET A 329 1.22 -33.38 -2.35
C MET A 329 1.27 -34.24 -1.08
N LEU A 330 0.16 -34.88 -0.72
CA LEU A 330 0.11 -35.78 0.43
C LEU A 330 0.95 -37.04 0.20
N GLU A 331 1.02 -37.53 -1.03
CA GLU A 331 1.89 -38.64 -1.40
C GLU A 331 3.37 -38.28 -1.20
N HIS A 332 3.76 -37.06 -1.53
CA HIS A 332 5.13 -36.54 -1.39
C HIS A 332 5.44 -35.94 0.00
N GLY A 333 4.56 -36.12 0.99
CA GLY A 333 4.87 -35.81 2.38
C GLY A 333 4.57 -34.38 2.83
N ALA A 334 3.76 -33.63 2.09
CA ALA A 334 3.34 -32.29 2.51
C ALA A 334 2.67 -32.30 3.91
N ASN A 335 2.89 -31.25 4.69
CA ASN A 335 2.41 -31.19 6.06
C ASN A 335 0.88 -30.97 6.15
N LEU A 336 0.18 -32.05 6.49
CA LEU A 336 -1.28 -32.06 6.69
C LEU A 336 -1.73 -31.34 7.97
N ILE A 337 -0.86 -31.24 8.98
CA ILE A 337 -1.18 -30.74 10.32
C ILE A 337 -0.97 -29.22 10.43
N ALA A 338 -0.36 -28.61 9.41
CA ALA A 338 -0.09 -27.17 9.39
C ALA A 338 -1.39 -26.35 9.55
N LYS A 339 -1.38 -25.42 10.51
CA LYS A 339 -2.52 -24.56 10.85
C LYS A 339 -2.24 -23.10 10.52
N ASP A 340 -3.23 -22.43 9.94
CA ASP A 340 -3.26 -20.97 9.76
C ASP A 340 -3.40 -20.25 11.12
N SER A 341 -3.22 -18.93 11.13
CA SER A 341 -3.54 -17.98 12.19
C SER A 341 -4.92 -18.14 12.84
N LYS A 342 -5.89 -18.76 12.14
CA LYS A 342 -7.23 -19.09 12.62
C LYS A 342 -7.40 -20.55 13.06
N SER A 343 -6.30 -21.29 13.27
CA SER A 343 -6.28 -22.71 13.64
C SER A 343 -6.96 -23.66 12.63
N ARG A 344 -7.03 -23.25 11.35
CA ARG A 344 -7.62 -24.06 10.26
C ARG A 344 -6.56 -24.93 9.60
N THR A 345 -6.87 -26.20 9.34
CA THR A 345 -6.01 -27.15 8.61
C THR A 345 -6.33 -27.15 7.12
N ALA A 346 -5.54 -27.85 6.29
CA ALA A 346 -5.84 -27.98 4.85
C ALA A 346 -7.24 -28.53 4.57
N TYR A 347 -7.76 -29.43 5.43
CA TYR A 347 -9.12 -29.94 5.33
C TYR A 347 -10.19 -28.85 5.48
N ASP A 348 -9.99 -27.90 6.41
CA ASP A 348 -10.93 -26.80 6.67
C ASP A 348 -10.99 -25.76 5.54
N PHE A 349 -9.96 -25.72 4.68
CA PHE A 349 -9.92 -24.85 3.51
C PHE A 349 -10.67 -25.42 2.31
N ALA A 350 -10.87 -26.74 2.25
CA ALA A 350 -11.59 -27.37 1.15
C ALA A 350 -13.07 -26.99 1.16
N GLY A 351 -13.51 -26.25 0.13
CA GLY A 351 -14.91 -25.86 -0.05
C GLY A 351 -15.78 -27.02 -0.51
N ASP A 352 -15.22 -27.89 -1.37
CA ASP A 352 -15.99 -28.94 -2.02
C ASP A 352 -16.02 -30.25 -1.23
N LYS A 353 -17.08 -31.05 -1.45
CA LYS A 353 -17.19 -32.40 -0.88
C LYS A 353 -16.15 -33.36 -1.45
N GLU A 354 -15.83 -33.23 -2.74
CA GLU A 354 -14.85 -34.10 -3.41
C GLU A 354 -13.44 -33.93 -2.84
N THR A 355 -12.97 -32.70 -2.71
CA THR A 355 -11.65 -32.39 -2.12
C THR A 355 -11.55 -32.84 -0.67
N ARG A 356 -12.63 -32.68 0.12
CA ARG A 356 -12.69 -33.24 1.50
C ARG A 356 -12.65 -34.77 1.50
N ASN A 357 -13.27 -35.41 0.52
CA ASN A 357 -13.21 -36.88 0.39
C ASN A 357 -11.81 -37.37 0.02
N ILE A 358 -11.00 -36.60 -0.71
CA ILE A 358 -9.59 -36.94 -0.97
C ILE A 358 -8.82 -37.11 0.33
N PHE A 359 -8.92 -36.17 1.26
CA PHE A 359 -8.28 -36.29 2.58
C PHE A 359 -8.75 -37.52 3.37
N ARG A 360 -10.06 -37.82 3.30
CA ARG A 360 -10.64 -38.99 3.99
C ARG A 360 -10.22 -40.32 3.34
N ARG A 361 -10.12 -40.37 2.02
CA ARG A 361 -9.62 -41.53 1.26
C ARG A 361 -8.14 -41.74 1.53
N PHE A 362 -7.35 -40.66 1.51
CA PHE A 362 -5.92 -40.71 1.81
C PHE A 362 -5.66 -41.22 3.23
N MET A 363 -6.46 -40.78 4.21
CA MET A 363 -6.42 -41.33 5.58
C MET A 363 -6.73 -42.82 5.63
N GLY A 364 -7.68 -43.29 4.80
CA GLY A 364 -8.01 -44.72 4.71
C GLY A 364 -6.91 -45.55 4.05
N THR A 365 -6.26 -45.03 3.01
CA THR A 365 -5.17 -45.72 2.31
C THR A 365 -3.85 -45.69 3.08
N PHE A 366 -3.61 -44.63 3.86
CA PHE A 366 -2.38 -44.44 4.63
C PHE A 366 -2.63 -44.06 6.10
N PRO A 367 -3.15 -44.97 6.95
CA PRO A 367 -3.53 -44.65 8.34
C PRO A 367 -2.37 -44.20 9.23
N ASP A 368 -1.15 -44.68 8.97
CA ASP A 368 0.01 -44.44 9.83
C ASP A 368 0.93 -43.30 9.34
N LYS A 369 0.60 -42.67 8.20
CA LYS A 369 1.50 -41.69 7.57
C LYS A 369 1.50 -40.33 8.26
N TYR A 370 0.37 -39.92 8.83
CA TYR A 370 0.20 -38.63 9.50
C TYR A 370 -0.53 -38.80 10.82
N ASP A 371 -0.31 -37.86 11.75
CA ASP A 371 -1.14 -37.76 12.96
C ASP A 371 -2.49 -37.09 12.61
N TYR A 372 -3.42 -37.91 12.11
CA TYR A 372 -4.73 -37.46 11.65
C TYR A 372 -5.58 -36.85 12.76
N SER A 373 -5.31 -37.16 14.03
CA SER A 373 -6.04 -36.59 15.18
C SER A 373 -5.98 -35.06 15.21
N LYS A 374 -4.89 -34.47 14.69
CA LYS A 374 -4.65 -33.03 14.67
C LYS A 374 -5.11 -32.34 13.38
N SER A 375 -5.54 -33.12 12.37
CA SER A 375 -5.84 -32.67 11.00
C SER A 375 -7.29 -32.21 10.78
N HIS A 376 -8.17 -32.35 11.78
CA HIS A 376 -9.62 -32.10 11.71
C HIS A 376 -10.40 -32.99 10.71
N ILE A 377 -9.76 -34.01 10.14
CA ILE A 377 -10.43 -34.99 9.28
C ILE A 377 -11.28 -35.92 10.17
N PRO A 378 -12.60 -36.06 9.93
CA PRO A 378 -13.50 -36.73 10.87
C PRO A 378 -13.35 -38.25 10.90
N SER A 379 -13.49 -38.93 9.75
CA SER A 379 -13.28 -40.37 9.63
C SER A 379 -12.85 -40.73 8.21
N ALA A 380 -12.09 -41.83 8.08
CA ALA A 380 -11.70 -42.32 6.77
C ALA A 380 -12.93 -42.66 5.91
N LEU A 381 -12.77 -42.49 4.60
CA LEU A 381 -13.75 -42.95 3.62
C LEU A 381 -13.13 -44.15 2.92
N THR A 382 -13.50 -45.35 3.37
CA THR A 382 -13.17 -46.64 2.75
C THR A 382 -13.92 -46.81 1.43
#